data_AF-A0A2M7NN34-F1
#
_entry.id   AF-A0A2M7NN34-F1
#
_cell.length_a   1.000
_cell.length_b   1.000
_cell.length_c   1.000
_cell.angle_alpha   90.00
_cell.angle_beta   90.00
_cell.angle_gamma   90.00
#
_symmetry.space_group_name_H-M   'P 1'
#
loop_
_entity.id
_entity.type
_entity.pdbx_description
1 polymer ?
#
loop_
_entity_poly.entity_id
_entity_poly.type
_entity_poly.pdbx_seq_one_letter_code
_entity_poly.pdbx_strand_id
1 'polypeptide(L)'
;MDKQDIAKILFINANLTGKELAEKFGVTENTISKWREKGNWDEAKTKQKSIAEQRFQIVLNMYGQLAKLTSQENFDEDRVSKIASSIRKLEDKIPAVHFETVGQEFILFLHETQETTIANLVQGIYSDFILHITGGGYERS
;
A
#
# COMPACT_ATOMS: atom_id res chain seq x y z
N MET A 1 7.98 -15.00 3.64
CA MET A 1 7.55 -13.84 4.46
C MET A 1 7.00 -14.40 5.76
N ASP A 2 7.47 -13.94 6.92
CA ASP A 2 7.05 -14.49 8.21
C ASP A 2 5.67 -13.93 8.66
N LYS A 3 4.96 -14.62 9.56
CA LYS A 3 3.68 -14.16 10.12
C LYS A 3 3.78 -12.76 10.71
N GLN A 4 4.92 -12.44 11.33
CA GLN A 4 5.18 -11.12 11.91
C GLN A 4 5.24 -10.03 10.83
N ASP A 5 5.84 -10.31 9.66
CA ASP A 5 5.95 -9.35 8.57
C ASP A 5 4.58 -9.04 7.96
N ILE A 6 3.75 -10.08 7.76
CA ILE A 6 2.39 -9.94 7.23
C ILE A 6 1.52 -9.17 8.24
N ALA A 7 1.59 -9.50 9.53
CA ALA A 7 0.88 -8.79 10.58
C ALA A 7 1.25 -7.29 10.64
N LYS A 8 2.53 -6.95 10.41
CA LYS A 8 2.99 -5.56 10.33
C LYS A 8 2.35 -4.80 9.17
N ILE A 9 2.30 -5.42 7.98
CA ILE A 9 1.70 -4.82 6.78
C ILE A 9 0.21 -4.54 7.02
N LEU A 10 -0.53 -5.52 7.54
CA LEU A 10 -1.96 -5.37 7.84
C LEU A 10 -2.22 -4.31 8.91
N PHE A 11 -1.39 -4.26 9.95
CA PHE A 11 -1.50 -3.23 10.99
C PHE A 11 -1.30 -1.81 10.44
N ILE A 12 -0.27 -1.61 9.61
CA ILE A 12 0.14 -0.30 9.08
C ILE A 12 -0.81 0.17 7.97
N ASN A 13 -1.22 -0.72 7.06
CA ASN A 13 -1.91 -0.33 5.82
C ASN A 13 -3.42 -0.62 5.83
N ALA A 14 -3.85 -1.71 6.46
CA ALA A 14 -5.26 -2.10 6.54
C ALA A 14 -5.93 -1.70 7.87
N ASN A 15 -5.16 -1.07 8.77
CA ASN A 15 -5.64 -0.54 10.05
C ASN A 15 -6.22 -1.59 11.02
N LEU A 16 -5.87 -2.88 10.87
CA LEU A 16 -6.30 -3.93 11.78
C LEU A 16 -5.80 -3.68 13.21
N THR A 17 -6.62 -4.06 14.18
CA THR A 17 -6.33 -4.02 15.61
C THR A 17 -5.49 -5.21 16.05
N GLY A 18 -4.84 -5.10 17.22
CA GLY A 18 -4.07 -6.21 17.80
C GLY A 18 -4.91 -7.46 18.04
N LYS A 19 -6.20 -7.28 18.36
CA LYS A 19 -7.16 -8.37 18.54
C LYS A 19 -7.48 -9.09 17.25
N GLU A 20 -7.82 -8.35 16.19
CA GLU A 20 -8.10 -8.94 14.87
C GLU A 20 -6.87 -9.67 14.32
N LEU A 21 -5.67 -9.12 14.53
CA LEU A 21 -4.43 -9.79 14.15
C LEU A 21 -4.17 -11.06 14.97
N ALA A 22 -4.43 -11.03 16.28
CA ALA A 22 -4.27 -12.18 17.17
C ALA A 22 -5.19 -13.34 16.75
N GLU A 23 -6.47 -13.04 16.54
CA GLU A 23 -7.47 -13.98 16.03
C GLU A 23 -7.05 -14.50 14.65
N LYS A 24 -6.62 -13.62 13.74
CA LYS A 24 -6.22 -13.98 12.37
C LYS A 24 -4.98 -14.88 12.30
N PHE A 25 -3.97 -14.67 13.15
CA PHE A 25 -2.71 -15.44 13.10
C PHE A 25 -2.66 -16.62 14.09
N GLY A 26 -3.72 -16.82 14.88
CA GLY A 26 -3.78 -17.86 15.92
C GLY A 26 -2.75 -17.64 17.02
N VAL A 27 -2.49 -16.37 17.37
CA VAL A 27 -1.55 -15.98 18.43
C VAL A 27 -2.26 -15.17 19.50
N THR A 28 -1.60 -14.92 20.62
CA THR A 28 -2.17 -14.05 21.65
C THR A 28 -2.02 -12.58 21.27
N GLU A 29 -2.93 -11.72 21.73
CA GLU A 29 -2.77 -10.26 21.60
C GLU A 29 -1.44 -9.77 22.17
N ASN A 30 -0.96 -10.40 23.25
CA ASN A 30 0.34 -10.09 23.84
C ASN A 30 1.52 -10.36 22.89
N THR A 31 1.42 -11.40 22.05
CA THR A 31 2.41 -11.69 21.00
C THR A 31 2.43 -10.56 19.96
N ILE A 32 1.25 -10.07 19.53
CA ILE A 32 1.13 -8.95 18.60
C ILE A 32 1.67 -7.66 19.21
N SER A 33 1.36 -7.37 20.49
CA SER A 33 1.89 -6.20 21.20
C SER A 33 3.42 -6.20 21.25
N LYS A 34 4.04 -7.33 21.58
CA LYS A 34 5.52 -7.47 21.56
C LYS A 34 6.12 -7.23 20.17
N TRP A 35 5.46 -7.71 19.12
CA TRP A 35 5.91 -7.46 17.75
C TRP A 35 5.81 -5.99 17.35
N ARG A 36 4.72 -5.32 17.73
CA ARG A 36 4.51 -3.89 17.51
C ARG A 36 5.56 -3.03 18.20
N GLU A 37 5.83 -3.32 19.47
CA GLU A 37 6.84 -2.62 20.28
C GLU A 37 8.25 -2.84 19.72
N LYS A 38 8.65 -4.10 19.49
CA LYS A 38 9.98 -4.43 18.96
C LYS A 38 10.22 -3.84 17.57
N GLY A 39 9.17 -3.72 16.76
CA GLY A 39 9.26 -3.27 15.38
C GLY A 39 8.88 -1.80 15.14
N ASN A 40 8.54 -1.03 16.17
CA ASN A 40 8.04 0.35 16.09
C ASN A 40 6.88 0.53 15.08
N TRP A 41 5.90 -0.37 15.10
CA TRP A 41 4.84 -0.39 14.07
C TRP A 41 3.93 0.85 14.12
N ASP A 42 3.67 1.36 15.32
CA ASP A 42 2.85 2.57 15.51
C ASP A 42 3.52 3.83 14.95
N GLU A 43 4.83 3.96 15.09
CA GLU A 43 5.60 5.05 14.48
C GLU A 43 5.60 4.93 12.96
N ALA A 44 5.81 3.72 12.45
CA ALA A 44 5.77 3.45 11.01
C ALA A 44 4.39 3.75 10.41
N LYS A 45 3.30 3.38 11.10
CA LYS A 45 1.93 3.69 10.72
C LYS A 45 1.65 5.18 10.70
N THR A 46 2.11 5.90 11.72
CA THR A 46 1.98 7.36 11.80
C THR A 46 2.73 8.06 10.68
N LYS A 47 3.98 7.65 10.40
CA LYS A 47 4.78 8.16 9.28
C LYS A 47 4.10 7.89 7.94
N GLN A 48 3.62 6.67 7.72
CA GLN A 48 2.94 6.29 6.49
C GLN A 48 1.68 7.13 6.26
N LYS A 49 0.85 7.32 7.30
CA LYS A 49 -0.32 8.19 7.23
C LYS A 49 0.06 9.64 6.95
N SER A 50 1.11 10.14 7.59
CA SER A 50 1.62 11.51 7.37
C SER A 50 2.10 11.70 5.94
N ILE A 51 2.84 10.74 5.37
CA ILE A 51 3.31 10.79 3.98
C ILE A 51 2.14 10.76 3.00
N ALA A 52 1.14 9.91 3.25
CA ALA A 52 -0.07 9.85 2.41
C ALA A 52 -0.84 11.18 2.43
N GLU A 53 -1.04 11.76 3.61
CA GLU A 53 -1.70 13.06 3.76
C GLU A 53 -0.89 14.17 3.07
N GLN A 54 0.42 14.23 3.29
CA GLN A 54 1.30 15.22 2.64
C GLN A 54 1.27 15.08 1.12
N ARG A 55 1.28 13.86 0.59
CA ARG A 55 1.16 13.60 -0.86
C ARG A 55 -0.17 14.11 -1.40
N PHE A 56 -1.27 13.83 -0.71
CA PHE A 56 -2.59 14.33 -1.08
C PHE A 56 -2.63 15.87 -1.11
N GLN A 57 -2.10 16.52 -0.07
CA GLN A 57 -2.03 17.99 0.00
C GLN A 57 -1.16 18.59 -1.11
N ILE A 58 -0.05 17.95 -1.47
CA ILE A 58 0.81 18.38 -2.59
C ILE A 58 0.03 18.31 -3.91
N VAL A 59 -0.65 17.18 -4.18
CA VAL A 59 -1.45 17.00 -5.40
C VAL A 59 -2.58 18.03 -5.47
N LEU A 60 -3.30 18.26 -4.37
CA LEU A 60 -4.37 19.26 -4.29
C LEU A 60 -3.86 20.68 -4.57
N ASN A 61 -2.70 21.05 -4.00
CA ASN A 61 -2.06 22.33 -4.27
C ASN A 61 -1.66 22.45 -5.75
N MET A 62 -1.09 21.41 -6.34
CA MET A 62 -0.74 21.39 -7.76
C MET A 62 -1.96 21.56 -8.67
N TYR A 63 -3.10 20.94 -8.34
CA TYR A 63 -4.36 21.17 -9.04
C TYR A 63 -4.85 22.62 -8.91
N GLY A 64 -4.74 23.22 -7.72
CA GLY A 64 -5.07 24.64 -7.51
C GLY A 64 -4.18 25.58 -8.33
N GLN A 65 -2.88 25.28 -8.44
CA GLN A 65 -1.96 26.03 -9.29
C GLN A 65 -2.27 25.86 -10.77
N LEU A 66 -2.59 24.64 -11.21
CA LEU A 66 -2.97 24.34 -12.58
C LEU A 66 -4.22 25.14 -12.97
N ALA A 67 -5.27 25.10 -12.14
CA ALA A 67 -6.51 25.85 -12.36
C ALA A 67 -6.27 27.36 -12.42
N LYS A 68 -5.40 27.91 -11.55
CA LYS A 68 -5.04 29.33 -11.58
C LYS A 68 -4.27 29.73 -12.84
N LEU A 69 -3.41 28.84 -13.36
CA LEU A 69 -2.65 29.09 -14.58
C LEU A 69 -3.58 29.04 -15.79
N THR A 70 -4.39 28.00 -15.93
CA THR A 70 -5.27 27.81 -17.09
C THR A 70 -6.41 28.82 -17.20
N SER A 71 -6.73 29.54 -16.12
CA SER A 71 -7.73 30.62 -16.13
C SER A 71 -7.19 31.96 -16.64
N GLN A 72 -5.91 32.05 -17.02
CA GLN A 72 -5.32 33.27 -17.59
C GLN A 72 -5.44 33.25 -19.11
N GLU A 73 -5.75 34.38 -19.76
CA GLU A 73 -5.89 34.45 -21.23
C GLU A 73 -4.61 34.06 -21.99
N ASN A 74 -3.44 34.33 -21.42
CA ASN A 74 -2.13 33.97 -21.97
C ASN A 74 -1.34 33.15 -20.96
N PHE A 75 -1.78 31.93 -20.70
CA PHE A 75 -1.12 31.04 -19.75
C PHE A 75 0.13 30.38 -20.34
N ASP A 76 1.09 30.09 -19.48
CA ASP A 76 2.34 29.41 -19.84
C ASP A 76 2.09 27.91 -20.05
N GLU A 77 1.94 27.51 -21.32
CA GLU A 77 1.68 26.12 -21.74
C GLU A 77 2.76 25.13 -21.27
N ASP A 78 4.03 25.55 -21.20
CA ASP A 78 5.13 24.71 -20.72
C ASP A 78 5.01 24.47 -19.21
N ARG A 79 4.70 25.51 -18.42
CA ARG A 79 4.43 25.34 -16.98
C ARG A 79 3.21 24.48 -16.72
N VAL A 80 2.12 24.65 -17.48
CA VAL A 80 0.93 23.80 -17.39
C VAL A 80 1.28 22.34 -17.67
N SER A 81 2.04 22.08 -18.73
CA SER A 81 2.50 20.73 -19.10
C SER A 81 3.38 20.10 -18.02
N LYS A 82 4.30 20.86 -17.41
CA LYS A 82 5.17 20.39 -16.33
C LYS A 82 4.39 20.03 -15.06
N ILE A 83 3.44 20.88 -14.65
CA ILE A 83 2.60 20.60 -13.47
C ILE A 83 1.72 19.38 -13.72
N ALA A 84 1.05 19.31 -14.89
CA ALA A 84 0.23 18.15 -15.25
C ALA A 84 1.03 16.83 -15.28
N SER A 85 2.27 16.86 -15.78
CA SER A 85 3.15 15.68 -15.78
C SER A 85 3.59 15.28 -14.36
N SER A 86 3.75 16.25 -13.46
CA SER A 86 4.15 16.01 -12.07
C SER A 86 3.00 15.42 -11.26
N ILE A 87 1.77 15.92 -11.49
CA ILE A 87 0.54 15.34 -10.95
C ILE A 87 0.41 13.88 -11.39
N ARG A 88 0.51 13.57 -12.69
CA ARG A 88 0.46 12.19 -13.18
C ARG A 88 1.49 11.30 -12.50
N LYS A 89 2.75 11.73 -12.40
CA LYS A 89 3.80 10.96 -11.69
C LYS A 89 3.48 10.73 -10.20
N LEU A 90 2.79 11.68 -9.57
CA LEU A 90 2.34 11.62 -8.19
C LEU A 90 0.98 10.94 -8.02
N GLU A 91 0.24 10.63 -9.08
CA GLU A 91 -1.01 9.86 -9.06
C GLU A 91 -0.75 8.40 -9.48
N ASP A 92 0.03 8.19 -10.54
CA ASP A 92 0.38 6.87 -11.12
C ASP A 92 1.11 5.95 -10.15
N LYS A 93 1.76 6.49 -9.11
CA LYS A 93 2.42 5.69 -8.08
C LYS A 93 1.40 5.20 -7.05
N ILE A 94 0.54 4.25 -7.40
CA ILE A 94 -0.07 3.40 -6.36
C ILE A 94 1.12 2.68 -5.69
N PRO A 95 1.44 2.95 -4.41
CA PRO A 95 2.61 2.36 -3.79
C PRO A 95 2.47 0.83 -3.81
N ALA A 96 3.55 0.08 -4.06
CA ALA A 96 3.52 -1.38 -4.12
C ALA A 96 2.84 -2.02 -2.90
N VAL A 97 2.98 -1.38 -1.73
CA VAL A 97 2.34 -1.78 -0.49
C VAL A 97 0.81 -1.82 -0.55
N HIS A 98 0.17 -1.01 -1.40
CA HIS A 98 -1.29 -1.03 -1.57
C HIS A 98 -1.76 -2.27 -2.33
N PHE A 99 -1.02 -2.68 -3.37
CA PHE A 99 -1.29 -3.95 -4.05
C PHE A 99 -1.12 -5.09 -3.04
N GLU A 100 0.01 -5.13 -2.34
CA GLU A 100 0.28 -6.17 -1.35
C GLU A 100 -0.79 -6.25 -0.25
N THR A 101 -1.31 -5.10 0.23
CA THR A 101 -2.38 -5.06 1.22
C THR A 101 -3.69 -5.63 0.67
N VAL A 102 -4.13 -5.18 -0.51
CA VAL A 102 -5.36 -5.67 -1.16
C VAL A 102 -5.25 -7.16 -1.49
N GLY A 103 -4.08 -7.58 -1.96
CA GLY A 103 -3.76 -8.97 -2.23
C GLY A 103 -3.86 -9.86 -1.01
N GLN A 104 -3.28 -9.42 0.11
CA GLN A 104 -3.34 -10.16 1.37
C GLN A 104 -4.79 -10.31 1.84
N GLU A 105 -5.60 -9.24 1.83
CA GLU A 105 -7.03 -9.33 2.16
C GLU A 105 -7.78 -10.29 1.23
N PHE A 106 -7.46 -10.29 -0.07
CA PHE A 106 -8.05 -11.22 -1.02
C PHE A 106 -7.63 -12.68 -0.77
N ILE A 107 -6.35 -12.94 -0.48
CA ILE A 107 -5.87 -14.28 -0.12
C ILE A 107 -6.53 -14.77 1.16
N LEU A 108 -6.73 -13.88 2.14
CA LEU A 108 -7.43 -14.20 3.38
C LEU A 108 -8.90 -14.57 3.12
N PHE A 109 -9.60 -13.80 2.30
CA PHE A 109 -10.95 -14.14 1.84
C PHE A 109 -11.00 -15.53 1.18
N LEU A 110 -10.00 -15.89 0.36
CA LEU A 110 -9.94 -17.21 -0.25
C LEU A 110 -9.71 -18.33 0.77
N HIS A 111 -8.88 -18.11 1.79
CA HIS A 111 -8.72 -19.08 2.87
C HIS A 111 -9.99 -19.26 3.72
N GLU A 112 -10.84 -18.24 3.80
CA GLU A 112 -12.12 -18.28 4.52
C GLU A 112 -13.28 -18.88 3.70
N THR A 113 -13.23 -18.76 2.38
CA THR A 113 -14.38 -19.10 1.50
C THR A 113 -14.13 -20.25 0.53
N GLN A 114 -12.88 -20.62 0.28
CA GLN A 114 -12.49 -21.62 -0.71
C GLN A 114 -11.70 -22.77 -0.07
N GLU A 115 -11.55 -23.86 -0.81
CA GLU A 115 -10.64 -24.93 -0.43
C GLU A 115 -9.20 -24.42 -0.31
N THR A 116 -8.48 -24.92 0.71
CA THR A 116 -7.09 -24.54 0.99
C THR A 116 -6.16 -24.71 -0.21
N THR A 117 -6.40 -25.72 -1.06
CA THR A 117 -5.62 -25.93 -2.30
C THR A 117 -5.76 -24.75 -3.27
N ILE A 118 -6.97 -24.20 -3.41
CA ILE A 118 -7.25 -23.05 -4.28
C ILE A 118 -6.61 -21.80 -3.70
N ALA A 119 -6.78 -21.56 -2.40
CA ALA A 119 -6.20 -20.40 -1.72
C ALA A 119 -4.67 -20.37 -1.84
N ASN A 120 -4.01 -21.53 -1.65
CA ASN A 120 -2.57 -21.67 -1.80
C ASN A 120 -2.09 -21.44 -3.24
N LEU A 121 -2.82 -21.97 -4.24
CA LEU A 121 -2.51 -21.75 -5.65
C LEU A 121 -2.56 -20.26 -6.02
N VAL A 122 -3.65 -19.58 -5.64
CA VAL A 122 -3.82 -18.15 -5.92
C VAL A 122 -2.79 -17.31 -5.16
N GLN A 123 -2.43 -17.68 -3.94
CA GLN A 123 -1.38 -17.02 -3.17
C GLN A 123 0.00 -17.11 -3.86
N GLY A 124 0.32 -18.25 -4.46
CA GLY A 124 1.54 -18.43 -5.26
C GLY A 124 1.55 -17.49 -6.48
N ILE A 125 0.48 -17.51 -7.27
CA ILE A 125 0.34 -16.65 -8.46
C ILE A 125 0.40 -15.17 -8.07
N TYR A 126 -0.23 -14.80 -6.96
CA TYR A 126 -0.23 -13.42 -6.47
C TYR A 126 1.16 -12.96 -6.03
N SER A 127 1.93 -13.85 -5.39
CA SER A 127 3.32 -13.58 -5.01
C SER A 127 4.20 -13.31 -6.25
N ASP A 128 4.04 -14.11 -7.31
CA ASP A 128 4.73 -13.90 -8.59
C ASP A 128 4.31 -12.57 -9.25
N PHE A 129 3.03 -12.22 -9.18
CA PHE A 129 2.52 -10.94 -9.67
C PHE A 129 3.14 -9.75 -8.91
N ILE A 130 3.24 -9.82 -7.57
CA ILE A 130 3.89 -8.78 -6.76
C ILE A 130 5.36 -8.64 -7.15
N LEU A 131 6.10 -9.75 -7.31
CA LEU A 131 7.49 -9.72 -7.77
C LEU A 131 7.64 -9.07 -9.15
N HIS A 132 6.75 -9.39 -10.08
CA HIS A 132 6.72 -8.81 -11.42
C HIS A 132 6.53 -7.28 -11.39
N ILE A 133 5.56 -6.77 -10.63
CA ILE A 133 5.28 -5.32 -10.58
C ILE A 133 6.28 -4.53 -9.71
N THR A 134 7.04 -5.20 -8.84
CA THR A 134 8.06 -4.58 -7.97
C THR A 134 9.48 -4.67 -8.53
N GLY A 135 9.69 -5.37 -9.66
CA GLY A 135 10.99 -5.48 -10.32
C GLY A 135 11.94 -6.53 -9.72
N GLY A 136 11.42 -7.46 -8.90
CA GLY A 136 12.17 -8.63 -8.47
C GLY A 136 12.37 -9.59 -9.65
N GLY A 137 13.62 -9.89 -9.98
CA GLY A 137 14.04 -10.54 -11.23
C GLY A 137 13.26 -11.82 -11.58
N TYR A 138 12.58 -11.77 -12.73
CA TYR A 138 11.97 -12.92 -13.39
C TYR A 138 12.98 -13.45 -14.41
N GLU A 139 13.98 -14.23 -13.97
CA GLU A 139 14.74 -15.08 -14.90
C GLU A 139 13.89 -16.33 -15.18
N ARG A 140 13.21 -16.32 -16.33
CA ARG A 140 12.54 -17.52 -16.86
C ARG A 140 13.63 -18.56 -17.15
N SER A 141 13.58 -19.68 -16.41
CA SER A 141 14.24 -20.93 -16.80
C SER A 141 13.30 -21.76 -17.67
#